data_AF-W1UJR5-F1
#
_entry.id   AF-W1UJR5-F1
#
_cell.length_a   1.000
_cell.length_b   1.000
_cell.length_c   1.000
_cell.angle_alpha   90.00
_cell.angle_beta   90.00
_cell.angle_gamma   90.00
#
_symmetry.space_group_name_H-M   'P 1'
#
loop_
_entity.id
_entity.type
_entity.pdbx_description
1 polymer ?
#
loop_
_entity_poly.entity_id
_entity_poly.type
_entity_poly.pdbx_seq_one_letter_code
_entity_poly.pdbx_strand_id
1 'polypeptide(L)' 'MMEDTYYQLEEALVQGFQTPEEYQAYKELKEHYEEVTGDYSFSKRELTSQLEIALQNHRGVDFEEHKKRSIWNWFKN' A
#
# COMPACT_ATOMS: atom_id res chain seq x y z
N MET A 1 14.76 -22.87 -3.33
CA MET A 1 15.78 -22.01 -2.68
C MET A 1 15.11 -20.69 -2.33
N MET A 2 15.59 -19.92 -1.33
CA MET A 2 14.93 -18.63 -0.98
C MET A 2 14.88 -17.62 -2.13
N GLU A 3 15.76 -17.80 -3.11
CA GLU A 3 15.80 -17.05 -4.35
C GLU A 3 14.56 -17.30 -5.24
N ASP A 4 14.02 -18.53 -5.28
CA ASP A 4 12.78 -18.82 -6.02
C ASP A 4 11.59 -18.08 -5.37
N THR A 5 11.54 -18.10 -4.03
CA THR A 5 10.53 -17.39 -3.24
C THR A 5 10.62 -15.89 -3.45
N TYR A 6 11.83 -15.33 -3.51
CA TYR A 6 12.05 -13.91 -3.80
C TYR A 6 11.43 -13.51 -5.14
N TYR A 7 11.70 -14.27 -6.20
CA TYR A 7 11.15 -13.95 -7.52
C TYR A 7 9.63 -14.11 -7.59
N GLN A 8 9.05 -15.10 -6.90
CA GLN A 8 7.59 -15.25 -6.81
C GLN A 8 6.94 -14.05 -6.10
N LEU A 9 7.54 -13.56 -5.02
CA LEU A 9 7.07 -12.37 -4.32
C LEU A 9 7.19 -11.11 -5.18
N GLU A 10 8.30 -10.95 -5.90
CA GLU A 10 8.50 -9.82 -6.82
C GLU A 10 7.49 -9.85 -7.97
N GLU A 11 7.29 -11.01 -8.59
CA GLU A 11 6.33 -11.19 -9.69
C GLU A 11 4.90 -10.85 -9.23
N ALA A 12 4.48 -11.36 -8.06
CA ALA A 12 3.16 -11.09 -7.51
C ALA A 12 2.93 -9.59 -7.24
N LEU A 13 3.93 -8.88 -6.71
CA LEU A 13 3.85 -7.43 -6.52
C LEU A 13 3.77 -6.66 -7.84
N VAL A 14 4.51 -7.09 -8.87
CA VAL A 14 4.52 -6.43 -10.18
C VAL A 14 3.22 -6.66 -10.94
N GLN A 15 2.68 -7.87 -10.90
CA GLN A 15 1.40 -8.21 -11.56
C GLN A 15 0.20 -7.60 -10.83
N GLY A 16 0.31 -7.45 -9.50
CA GLY A 16 -0.79 -7.03 -8.65
C GLY A 16 -1.80 -8.16 -8.42
N PHE A 17 -2.63 -7.99 -7.40
CA PHE A 17 -3.63 -9.00 -6.99
C PHE A 17 -4.99 -8.70 -7.62
N GLN A 18 -5.57 -9.68 -8.28
CA GLN A 18 -6.92 -9.62 -8.84
C GLN A 18 -7.96 -10.17 -7.85
N THR A 19 -7.56 -11.08 -6.97
CA THR A 19 -8.44 -11.70 -5.97
C THR A 19 -7.89 -11.63 -4.54
N PRO A 20 -8.77 -11.69 -3.52
CA PRO A 20 -8.33 -11.79 -2.13
C PRO A 20 -7.48 -13.04 -1.84
N GLU A 21 -7.73 -14.14 -2.56
CA GLU A 21 -6.99 -15.40 -2.41
C GLU A 21 -5.55 -15.28 -2.89
N GLU A 22 -5.31 -14.57 -4.00
CA GLU A 22 -3.96 -14.28 -4.49
C GLU A 22 -3.18 -13.43 -3.48
N TYR A 23 -3.83 -12.42 -2.91
CA TYR A 23 -3.23 -11.60 -1.87
C TYR A 23 -2.96 -12.40 -0.58
N GLN A 24 -3.84 -13.33 -0.21
CA GLN A 24 -3.64 -14.20 0.94
C GLN A 24 -2.45 -15.16 0.72
N ALA A 25 -2.37 -15.78 -0.46
CA ALA A 25 -1.24 -16.63 -0.82
C ALA A 25 0.08 -15.87 -0.82
N TYR A 26 0.09 -14.63 -1.33
CA TYR A 26 1.25 -13.75 -1.26
C TYR A 26 1.68 -13.46 0.20
N LYS A 27 0.73 -13.17 1.10
CA LYS A 27 1.05 -12.90 2.51
C LYS A 27 1.70 -14.09 3.18
N GLU A 28 1.19 -15.30 2.96
CA GLU A 28 1.75 -16.53 3.53
C GLU A 28 3.16 -16.80 2.99
N LEU A 29 3.35 -16.61 1.68
CA LEU A 29 4.66 -16.76 1.04
C LEU A 29 5.66 -15.71 1.56
N LYS A 30 5.20 -14.48 1.77
CA LYS A 30 6.01 -13.36 2.28
C LYS A 30 6.42 -13.63 3.73
N GLU A 31 5.48 -14.03 4.57
CA GLU A 31 5.74 -14.36 5.98
C GLU A 31 6.79 -15.46 6.08
N HIS A 32 6.63 -16.53 5.30
CA HIS A 32 7.64 -17.58 5.23
C HIS A 32 9.02 -17.05 4.78
N TYR A 33 9.05 -16.17 3.76
CA TYR A 33 10.31 -15.59 3.29
C TYR A 33 11.02 -14.76 4.37
N GLU A 34 10.27 -13.88 5.01
CA GLU A 34 10.77 -12.96 6.02
C GLU A 34 11.22 -13.69 7.29
N GLU A 35 10.53 -14.76 7.69
CA GLU A 35 10.93 -15.62 8.82
C GLU A 35 12.24 -16.37 8.54
N VAL A 36 12.40 -16.91 7.34
CA VAL A 36 13.58 -17.72 6.99
C VAL A 36 14.82 -16.86 6.73
N THR A 37 14.65 -15.67 6.14
CA THR A 37 15.77 -14.81 5.73
C THR A 37 16.06 -13.67 6.70
N GLY A 38 15.07 -13.22 7.48
CA GLY A 38 15.13 -11.97 8.23
C GLY A 38 15.08 -10.71 7.34
N ASP A 39 14.83 -10.85 6.03
CA ASP A 39 14.73 -9.73 5.09
C ASP A 39 13.28 -9.25 4.94
N TYR A 40 12.94 -8.16 5.63
CA TYR A 40 11.62 -7.52 5.58
C TYR A 40 11.48 -6.48 4.45
N SER A 41 12.23 -6.63 3.35
CA SER A 41 12.18 -5.72 2.21
C SER A 41 10.79 -5.67 1.56
N PHE A 42 10.10 -6.82 1.46
CA PHE A 42 8.76 -6.91 0.89
C PHE A 42 7.71 -6.18 1.74
N SER A 43 7.72 -6.32 3.06
CA SER A 43 6.84 -5.55 3.93
C SER A 43 7.02 -4.04 3.81
N LYS A 44 8.26 -3.56 3.62
CA LYS A 44 8.52 -2.13 3.38
C LYS A 44 7.92 -1.67 2.04
N ARG A 45 8.16 -2.41 0.96
CA ARG A 45 7.64 -2.09 -0.38
C ARG A 45 6.11 -2.08 -0.40
N GLU A 46 5.49 -3.07 0.23
CA GLU A 46 4.04 -3.18 0.32
C GLU A 46 3.42 -1.98 1.03
N LEU A 47 3.96 -1.59 2.20
CA LEU A 47 3.50 -0.40 2.92
C LEU A 47 3.71 0.88 2.13
N THR A 48 4.86 1.05 1.47
CA THR A 48 5.12 2.21 0.60
C THR A 48 4.10 2.29 -0.53
N SER A 49 3.81 1.18 -1.22
CA SER A 49 2.82 1.13 -2.30
C SER A 49 1.42 1.51 -1.81
N GLN A 50 0.99 0.98 -0.65
CA GLN A 50 -0.32 1.32 -0.07
C GLN A 50 -0.42 2.81 0.30
N LEU A 51 0.65 3.39 0.85
CA LEU A 51 0.73 4.82 1.17
C LEU A 51 0.69 5.69 -0.10
N GLU A 52 1.39 5.29 -1.16
CA GLU A 52 1.37 6.01 -2.43
C GLU A 52 -0.04 6.04 -3.04
N ILE A 53 -0.74 4.89 -3.04
CA ILE A 53 -2.13 4.78 -3.48
C ILE A 53 -3.04 5.64 -2.60
N ALA A 54 -2.91 5.57 -1.28
CA ALA A 54 -3.71 6.37 -0.36
C ALA A 54 -3.48 7.87 -0.59
N LEU A 55 -2.23 8.31 -0.79
CA LEU A 55 -1.91 9.69 -1.09
C LEU A 55 -2.46 10.12 -2.45
N GLN A 56 -2.39 9.27 -3.47
CA GLN A 56 -2.99 9.56 -4.78
C GLN A 56 -4.52 9.70 -4.68
N ASN A 57 -5.18 8.82 -3.93
CA ASN A 57 -6.62 8.88 -3.68
C ASN A 57 -7.01 10.11 -2.84
N HIS A 58 -6.17 10.51 -1.88
CA HIS A 58 -6.39 11.67 -1.02
C HIS A 58 -5.98 13.01 -1.64
N ARG A 59 -5.26 13.05 -2.78
CA ARG A 59 -5.07 14.30 -3.54
C ARG A 59 -6.38 14.94 -4.01
N GLY A 60 -7.50 14.21 -3.96
CA GLY A 60 -8.86 14.73 -4.20
C GLY A 60 -9.64 15.13 -2.96
N VAL A 61 -9.18 14.80 -1.74
CA VAL A 61 -9.77 15.34 -0.52
C VAL A 61 -9.12 16.70 -0.30
N ASP A 62 -9.77 17.74 -0.82
CA ASP A 62 -9.34 19.12 -0.67
C ASP A 62 -9.25 19.45 0.83
N PHE A 63 -8.06 19.32 1.41
CA PHE A 63 -7.79 19.78 2.77
C PHE A 63 -8.10 21.29 2.88
N GLU A 64 -8.13 22.01 1.76
CA GLU A 64 -8.59 23.40 1.68
C GLU A 64 -10.12 23.55 1.61
N GLU A 65 -10.93 22.55 1.24
CA GLU A 65 -12.40 22.74 1.18
C GLU A 65 -12.98 22.99 2.57
N HIS A 66 -12.53 22.23 3.57
CA HIS A 66 -12.94 22.42 4.96
C HIS A 66 -12.51 23.79 5.51
N LYS A 67 -11.36 24.32 5.06
CA LYS A 67 -10.87 25.64 5.46
C LYS A 67 -11.59 26.77 4.72
N LYS A 68 -11.79 26.64 3.41
CA LYS A 68 -12.55 27.59 2.56
C LYS A 68 -13.99 27.74 3.05
N ARG A 69 -14.68 26.64 3.38
CA ARG A 69 -16.05 26.66 3.89
C ARG A 69 -16.15 27.35 5.26
N SER A 70 -15.15 27.15 6.11
CA SER A 70 -15.06 27.80 7.44
C SER A 70 -14.81 29.31 7.32
N ILE A 71 -13.91 29.72 6.43
CA ILE A 71 -13.63 31.14 6.15
C ILE A 71 -14.84 31.82 5.50
N TRP A 72 -15.50 31.17 4.55
CA TRP A 72 -16.68 31.72 3.88
C TRP A 72 -17.85 31.93 4.85
N ASN A 73 -18.09 30.98 5.76
CA ASN A 73 -19.11 31.13 6.80
C ASN A 73 -18.80 32.27 7.77
N TRP A 74 -17.52 32.52 8.06
CA TRP A 74 -17.09 33.65 8.89
C TRP A 74 -17.33 35.01 8.20
N PHE A 75 -17.20 35.07 6.87
CA PHE A 75 -17.51 36.27 6.08
C PHE A 75 -19.01 36.53 5.87
N LYS A 76 -19.88 35.55 6.14
CA LYS A 76 -21.32 35.62 5.91
C LYS A 76 -22.16 35.95 7.16
N ASN A 77 -21.52 35.93 8.34
CA ASN A 77 -22.07 36.44 9.61
C ASN A 77 -21.53 37.85 9.88
#